data_AF-A0A0D8HMP2-F1
#
_entry.id   AF-A0A0D8HMP2-F1
#
_cell.length_a   1.000
_cell.length_b   1.000
_cell.length_c   1.000
_cell.angle_alpha   90.00
_cell.angle_beta   90.00
_cell.angle_gamma   90.00
#
_symmetry.space_group_name_H-M   'P 1'
#
loop_
_entity.id
_entity.type
_entity.pdbx_description
1 polymer ?
#
loop_
_entity_poly.entity_id
_entity_poly.type
_entity_poly.pdbx_seq_one_letter_code
_entity_poly.pdbx_strand_id
1 'polypeptide(L)'
;MFRRFKATIRLLIWTTVAIVAVLGHPNLYVIAIRQSLAYIRRDWYRAFPYLPIPDLNYLRFRMETVYGTPDALPASKDLLEYLRWCRTQRSLWV
;
A
#
# COMPACT_ATOMS: atom_id res chain seq x y z
N MET A 1 0.79 -26.20 7.78
CA MET A 1 -0.44 -25.81 7.04
C MET A 1 -1.14 -24.58 7.64
N PHE A 2 -1.29 -24.44 8.97
CA PHE A 2 -2.00 -23.33 9.65
C PHE A 2 -1.40 -21.91 9.52
N ARG A 3 -0.13 -21.77 9.10
CA ARG A 3 0.59 -20.49 9.06
C ARG A 3 0.09 -19.54 7.96
N ARG A 4 -0.32 -20.09 6.81
CA ARG A 4 -0.82 -19.28 5.67
C ARG A 4 -2.21 -18.72 5.90
N PHE A 5 -3.11 -19.47 6.55
CA PHE A 5 -4.48 -19.03 6.81
C PHE A 5 -4.54 -17.82 7.76
N LYS A 6 -3.74 -17.83 8.83
CA LYS A 6 -3.63 -16.68 9.75
C LYS A 6 -3.06 -15.43 9.07
N ALA A 7 -2.15 -15.60 8.10
CA ALA A 7 -1.58 -14.48 7.35
C ALA A 7 -2.62 -13.85 6.40
N THR A 8 -3.42 -14.66 5.71
CA THR A 8 -4.47 -14.18 4.81
C THR A 8 -5.54 -13.38 5.56
N ILE A 9 -5.99 -13.86 6.72
CA ILE A 9 -6.99 -13.15 7.54
C ILE A 9 -6.43 -11.80 8.02
N ARG A 10 -5.19 -11.77 8.51
CA ARG A 10 -4.54 -10.52 8.94
C ARG A 10 -4.42 -9.50 7.82
N LEU A 11 -4.05 -9.96 6.62
CA LEU A 11 -3.95 -9.11 5.44
C LEU A 11 -5.32 -8.54 5.03
N LEU A 12 -6.38 -9.36 5.06
CA LEU A 12 -7.74 -8.91 4.74
C LEU A 12 -8.24 -7.87 5.73
N ILE A 13 -8.06 -8.11 7.03
CA ILE A 13 -8.44 -7.15 8.09
C ILE A 13 -7.68 -5.84 7.89
N TRP A 14 -6.36 -5.93 7.68
CA TRP A 14 -5.52 -4.76 7.47
C TRP A 14 -5.96 -3.95 6.24
N THR A 15 -6.22 -4.63 5.12
CA THR A 15 -6.66 -3.98 3.87
C THR A 15 -8.00 -3.27 4.08
N THR A 16 -8.96 -3.89 4.75
CA THR A 16 -10.25 -3.27 5.07
C THR A 16 -10.06 -2.04 5.96
N VAL A 17 -9.26 -2.14 7.03
CA VAL A 17 -8.98 -1.00 7.93
C VAL A 17 -8.27 0.14 7.20
N ALA A 18 -7.31 -0.18 6.32
CA ALA A 18 -6.61 0.79 5.49
C ALA A 18 -7.57 1.51 4.54
N ILE A 19 -8.45 0.78 3.84
CA ILE A 19 -9.45 1.35 2.93
C ILE A 19 -10.40 2.28 3.71
N VAL A 20 -10.96 1.82 4.82
CA VAL A 20 -11.87 2.62 5.66
C VAL A 20 -11.18 3.89 6.18
N ALA A 21 -9.93 3.80 6.62
CA ALA A 21 -9.17 4.96 7.08
C ALA A 21 -8.95 5.99 5.98
N VAL A 22 -8.63 5.54 4.75
CA VAL A 22 -8.47 6.43 3.60
C VAL A 22 -9.80 7.07 3.21
N LEU A 23 -10.91 6.32 3.22
CA LEU A 23 -12.27 6.83 2.93
C LEU A 23 -12.70 7.98 3.86
N GLY A 24 -12.13 8.09 5.07
CA GLY A 24 -12.35 9.24 5.95
C GLY A 24 -11.62 10.53 5.52
N HIS A 25 -10.76 10.47 4.51
CA HIS A 25 -9.85 11.56 4.12
C HIS A 25 -9.93 11.85 2.60
N PRO A 26 -10.98 12.53 2.13
CA PRO A 26 -11.22 12.74 0.69
C PRO A 26 -10.09 13.49 -0.03
N ASN A 27 -9.38 14.35 0.69
CA ASN A 27 -8.24 15.10 0.15
C ASN A 27 -6.99 14.23 -0.11
N LEU A 28 -7.00 12.95 0.29
CA LEU A 28 -5.92 11.99 0.04
C LEU A 28 -6.25 11.02 -1.10
N TYR A 29 -7.47 10.98 -1.63
CA TYR A 29 -7.88 9.98 -2.63
C TYR A 29 -6.98 9.97 -3.87
N VAL A 30 -6.76 11.16 -4.44
CA VAL A 30 -5.91 11.31 -5.62
C VAL A 30 -4.49 10.83 -5.34
N ILE A 31 -3.96 11.12 -4.15
CA ILE A 31 -2.61 10.72 -3.77
C ILE A 31 -2.56 9.21 -3.52
N ALA A 32 -3.54 8.64 -2.83
CA ALA A 32 -3.65 7.20 -2.59
C ALA A 32 -3.64 6.43 -3.91
N ILE A 33 -4.53 6.79 -4.85
CA ILE A 33 -4.60 6.15 -6.18
C ILE A 33 -3.27 6.28 -6.91
N ARG A 34 -2.67 7.47 -6.96
CA ARG A 34 -1.40 7.69 -7.67
C ARG A 34 -0.24 6.90 -7.05
N GLN A 35 -0.17 6.82 -5.72
CA GLN A 35 0.84 6.03 -5.04
C GLN A 35 0.64 4.53 -5.30
N SER A 36 -0.60 4.05 -5.31
CA SER A 36 -0.90 2.67 -5.71
C SER A 36 -0.43 2.38 -7.14
N LEU A 37 -0.74 3.27 -8.09
CA LEU A 37 -0.30 3.18 -9.49
C LEU A 37 1.22 3.23 -9.65
N ALA A 38 1.93 3.97 -8.80
CA ALA A 38 3.39 4.05 -8.84
C ALA A 38 4.08 2.72 -8.46
N TYR A 39 3.42 1.84 -7.71
CA TYR A 39 3.95 0.52 -7.33
C TYR A 39 3.51 -0.60 -8.25
N ILE A 40 2.64 -0.31 -9.20
CA ILE A 40 2.20 -1.30 -10.19
C ILE A 40 3.28 -1.43 -11.26
N ARG A 41 3.67 -2.68 -11.53
CA ARG A 41 4.64 -2.97 -12.60
C ARG A 41 4.13 -2.48 -13.95
N ARG A 42 4.99 -1.85 -14.76
CA ARG A 42 4.60 -1.28 -16.07
C ARG A 42 4.00 -2.30 -17.05
N ASP A 43 4.32 -3.58 -16.89
CA ASP A 43 3.92 -4.70 -17.73
C ASP A 43 2.77 -5.54 -17.14
N TRP A 44 2.02 -5.02 -16.16
CA TRP A 44 0.92 -5.73 -15.48
C TRP A 44 -0.11 -6.33 -16.44
N TYR A 45 -0.36 -5.70 -17.59
CA TYR A 45 -1.32 -6.15 -18.60
C TYR A 45 -0.81 -7.30 -19.48
N ARG A 46 0.47 -7.70 -19.36
CA ARG A 46 1.09 -8.76 -20.16
C ARG A 46 1.11 -10.10 -19.44
N ALA A 47 0.82 -10.13 -18.15
CA ALA A 47 0.87 -11.34 -17.33
C ALA A 47 -0.46 -11.52 -16.59
N PHE A 48 -0.99 -12.74 -16.63
CA PHE A 48 -2.10 -13.13 -15.76
C PHE A 48 -1.71 -12.87 -14.29
N PRO A 49 -2.56 -12.24 -13.46
CA PRO A 49 -4.02 -12.10 -13.61
C PRO A 49 -4.50 -10.81 -14.31
N TYR A 50 -3.65 -10.11 -15.06
CA TYR A 50 -3.98 -8.88 -15.82
C TYR A 50 -4.59 -7.77 -14.95
N LEU A 51 -4.31 -7.79 -13.65
CA LEU A 51 -4.77 -6.81 -12.69
C LEU A 51 -3.62 -5.87 -12.33
N PRO A 52 -3.90 -4.59 -12.08
CA PRO A 52 -2.91 -3.62 -11.62
C PRO A 52 -2.60 -3.88 -10.14
N ILE A 53 -1.84 -4.95 -9.88
CA ILE A 53 -1.43 -5.34 -8.53
C ILE A 53 -0.03 -4.76 -8.27
N PRO A 54 0.19 -4.11 -7.11
CA PRO A 54 1.52 -3.66 -6.72
C PRO A 54 2.56 -4.79 -6.72
N ASP A 55 3.80 -4.48 -7.07
CA ASP A 55 4.89 -5.44 -7.02
C ASP A 55 5.15 -5.90 -5.58
N LEU A 56 4.91 -7.18 -5.31
CA LEU A 56 5.10 -7.78 -3.99
C LEU A 56 6.56 -7.73 -3.53
N ASN A 57 7.54 -7.82 -4.46
CA ASN A 57 8.94 -7.75 -4.09
C ASN A 57 9.31 -6.34 -3.62
N TYR A 58 8.79 -5.33 -4.32
CA TYR A 58 8.97 -3.94 -3.90
C TYR A 58 8.29 -3.66 -2.56
N LEU A 59 7.07 -4.16 -2.34
CA LEU A 59 6.37 -3.99 -1.06
C LEU A 59 7.12 -4.68 0.09
N ARG A 60 7.62 -5.90 -0.11
CA ARG A 60 8.44 -6.62 0.89
C ARG A 60 9.70 -5.85 1.25
N PHE A 61 10.44 -5.40 0.24
CA PHE A 61 11.61 -4.55 0.45
C PHE A 61 11.25 -3.30 1.25
N ARG A 62 10.16 -2.63 0.90
CA ARG A 62 9.71 -1.43 1.61
C ARG A 62 9.37 -1.71 3.07
N MET A 63 8.63 -2.78 3.35
CA MET A 63 8.29 -3.17 4.72
C MET A 63 9.55 -3.52 5.53
N GLU A 64 10.52 -4.21 4.92
CA GLU A 64 11.79 -4.53 5.54
C GLU A 64 12.60 -3.26 5.90
N THR A 65 12.69 -2.28 4.99
CA THR A 65 13.42 -1.04 5.24
C THR A 65 12.80 -0.14 6.32
N VAL A 66 11.46 -0.09 6.42
CA VAL A 66 10.76 0.82 7.34
C VAL A 66 10.48 0.16 8.68
N TYR A 67 10.10 -1.12 8.68
CA TYR A 67 9.60 -1.84 9.86
C TYR A 67 10.52 -2.99 10.29
N GLY A 68 11.64 -3.22 9.58
CA GLY A 68 12.60 -4.28 9.90
C GLY A 68 12.12 -5.69 9.57
N THR A 69 10.96 -5.85 8.93
CA THR A 69 10.43 -7.15 8.52
C THR A 69 9.61 -7.06 7.24
N PRO A 70 9.79 -7.99 6.27
CA PRO A 70 9.12 -7.94 4.97
C PRO A 70 7.61 -8.22 5.03
N ASP A 71 7.12 -8.82 6.13
CA ASP A 71 5.71 -9.17 6.34
C ASP A 71 4.99 -8.17 7.26
N ALA A 72 5.57 -6.98 7.48
CA ALA A 72 4.95 -5.95 8.30
C ALA A 72 3.62 -5.48 7.69
N LEU A 73 2.62 -5.33 8.55
CA LEU A 73 1.35 -4.67 8.21
C LEU A 73 1.30 -3.34 8.99
N PRO A 74 1.51 -2.20 8.32
CA PRO A 74 1.67 -0.90 8.99
C PRO A 74 0.38 -0.45 9.66
N ALA A 75 0.43 0.43 10.67
CA ALA A 75 -0.83 0.96 11.21
C ALA A 75 -1.54 1.84 10.16
N SER A 76 -2.87 1.93 10.21
CA SER A 76 -3.61 2.83 9.32
C SER A 76 -3.20 4.29 9.49
N LYS A 77 -2.77 4.67 10.70
CA LYS A 77 -2.19 5.99 10.99
C LYS A 77 -0.92 6.23 10.17
N ASP A 78 0.01 5.27 10.13
CA ASP A 78 1.25 5.37 9.37
C ASP A 78 0.98 5.51 7.87
N LEU A 79 -0.01 4.76 7.35
CA LEU A 79 -0.45 4.89 5.97
C LEU A 79 -0.95 6.31 5.67
N LEU A 80 -1.79 6.87 6.54
CA LEU A 80 -2.32 8.23 6.38
C LEU A 80 -1.22 9.28 6.47
N GLU A 81 -0.25 9.12 7.38
CA GLU A 81 0.92 9.99 7.50
C GLU A 81 1.79 9.93 6.24
N TYR A 82 2.03 8.73 5.71
CA TYR A 82 2.75 8.55 4.45
C TYR A 82 2.06 9.25 3.27
N LEU A 83 0.74 9.12 3.15
CA LEU A 83 -0.03 9.79 2.10
C LEU A 83 -0.03 11.32 2.27
N ARG A 84 -0.13 11.82 3.51
CA ARG A 84 0.01 13.25 3.81
C ARG A 84 1.38 13.77 3.41
N TRP A 85 2.45 13.05 3.76
CA TRP A 85 3.81 13.39 3.37
C TRP A 85 3.96 13.43 1.85
N CYS A 86 3.45 12.43 1.13
CA CYS A 86 3.47 12.40 -0.34
C CYS A 86 2.75 13.61 -0.97
N ARG A 87 1.64 14.06 -0.37
CA ARG A 87 0.93 15.26 -0.79
C ARG A 87 1.78 16.51 -0.58
N THR A 88 2.34 16.68 0.62
CA THR A 88 3.18 17.84 0.97
C THR A 88 4.43 17.91 0.12
N GLN A 89 5.12 16.78 -0.09
CA GLN A 89 6.26 16.72 -1.00
C GLN A 89 5.87 17.26 -2.36
N ARG A 90 4.78 16.77 -2.95
CA ARG A 90 4.32 17.25 -4.27
C ARG A 90 4.04 18.74 -4.33
N SER A 91 3.51 19.36 -3.26
CA SER A 91 3.29 20.81 -3.24
C SER A 91 4.59 21.62 -3.15
N LEU A 92 5.69 21.01 -2.71
CA LEU A 92 7.01 21.66 -2.64
C LEU A 92 7.78 21.61 -3.98
N TRP A 93 7.35 20.76 -4.91
CA TRP A 93 7.97 20.60 -6.24
C TRP A 93 7.22 21.38 -7.34
N VAL A 94 6.40 22.36 -6.97
CA VAL A 94 5.70 23.33 -7.85
C VAL A 94 6.26 24.71 -7.53
#